data_AF-A0A2S7PJQ5-F1
#
_entry.id   AF-A0A2S7PJQ5-F1
#
_cell.length_a   1.000
_cell.length_b   1.000
_cell.length_c   1.000
_cell.angle_alpha   90.00
_cell.angle_beta   90.00
_cell.angle_gamma   90.00
#
_symmetry.space_group_name_H-M   'P 1'
#
loop_
_entity.id
_entity.type
_entity.pdbx_description
1 polymer ?
#
loop_
_entity_poly.entity_id
_entity_poly.type
_entity_poly.pdbx_seq_one_letter_code
_entity_poly.pdbx_strand_id
1 'polypeptide(L)'
;MVCQAYHETKSKKAVAFCDEALTLNENSLYGLLSKAQRHMEAENYEAAISALNTAKEHHPEARQINELLHTAQVELKRSKTKDYYKVLGVPKDADELQIKAAYRRMIKQHHPDKAHKLGISKEEAEKKMASVNEAYEVLSDPELKARFDRGDDPNDHEQQRQNPFQGGPFGGHGGGFPFQHGGGSHGGQQFNFKFGGGGFQFGG
;
A
#
# COMPACT_ATOMS: atom_id res chain seq x y z
N MET A 1 30.05 -20.43 -13.01
CA MET A 1 29.61 -21.71 -12.41
C MET A 1 29.54 -21.67 -10.88
N VAL A 2 30.53 -21.14 -10.16
CA VAL A 2 30.50 -21.06 -8.67
C VAL A 2 29.39 -20.15 -8.15
N CYS A 3 29.31 -18.90 -8.63
CA CYS A 3 28.25 -17.96 -8.22
C CYS A 3 26.84 -18.51 -8.54
N GLN A 4 26.64 -19.19 -9.68
CA GLN A 4 25.37 -19.84 -10.01
C GLN A 4 24.96 -20.90 -8.97
N ALA A 5 25.86 -21.86 -8.69
CA ALA A 5 25.59 -22.95 -7.75
C ALA A 5 25.33 -22.43 -6.31
N TYR A 6 26.04 -21.38 -5.90
CA TYR A 6 25.84 -20.78 -4.58
C TYR A 6 24.60 -19.87 -4.50
N HIS A 7 24.21 -19.22 -5.61
CA HIS A 7 22.99 -18.43 -5.69
C HIS A 7 21.75 -19.32 -5.57
N GLU A 8 21.73 -20.46 -6.26
CA GLU A 8 20.64 -21.44 -6.18
C GLU A 8 20.49 -22.03 -4.76
N THR A 9 21.59 -22.17 -4.01
CA THR A 9 21.56 -22.67 -2.63
C THR A 9 21.25 -21.59 -1.58
N LYS A 10 21.02 -20.33 -1.99
CA LYS A 10 20.78 -19.17 -1.11
C LYS A 10 21.78 -19.06 0.05
N SER A 11 23.02 -19.48 -0.18
CA SER A 11 24.04 -19.51 0.86
C SER A 11 24.57 -18.11 1.13
N LYS A 12 24.78 -17.73 2.40
CA LYS A 12 25.46 -16.45 2.73
C LYS A 12 26.86 -16.35 2.13
N LYS A 13 27.50 -17.49 1.83
CA LYS A 13 28.80 -17.55 1.15
C LYS A 13 28.70 -17.18 -0.34
N ALA A 14 27.51 -17.25 -0.93
CA ALA A 14 27.28 -16.89 -2.34
C ALA A 14 27.66 -15.44 -2.63
N VAL A 15 27.45 -14.55 -1.65
CA VAL A 15 27.73 -13.12 -1.80
C VAL A 15 29.20 -12.88 -2.16
N ALA A 16 30.14 -13.50 -1.44
CA ALA A 16 31.56 -13.30 -1.68
C ALA A 16 31.99 -13.78 -3.08
N PHE A 17 31.49 -14.94 -3.50
CA PHE A 17 31.81 -15.50 -4.82
C PHE A 17 31.12 -14.75 -5.97
N CYS A 18 29.93 -14.19 -5.73
CA CYS A 18 29.24 -13.37 -6.73
C CYS A 18 29.84 -11.98 -6.84
N ASP A 19 30.40 -11.43 -5.76
CA ASP A 19 31.17 -10.19 -5.79
C ASP A 19 32.48 -10.37 -6.56
N GLU A 20 33.19 -11.47 -6.32
CA GLU A 20 34.37 -11.84 -7.12
C GLU A 20 34.01 -12.08 -8.60
N ALA A 21 32.83 -12.66 -8.87
CA ALA A 21 32.38 -12.81 -10.25
C ALA A 21 32.12 -11.45 -10.94
N LEU A 22 31.67 -10.44 -10.19
CA LEU A 22 31.46 -9.08 -10.71
C LEU A 22 32.75 -8.33 -10.96
N THR A 23 33.83 -8.60 -10.21
CA THR A 23 35.14 -7.99 -10.49
C THR A 23 35.78 -8.57 -11.75
N LEU A 24 35.50 -9.84 -12.05
CA LEU A 24 35.99 -10.50 -13.27
C LEU A 24 35.11 -10.22 -14.49
N ASN A 25 33.79 -10.14 -14.29
CA ASN A 25 32.83 -9.79 -15.33
C ASN A 25 31.68 -8.98 -14.71
N GLU A 26 31.73 -7.67 -14.92
CA GLU A 26 30.75 -6.71 -14.41
C GLU A 26 29.32 -7.03 -14.88
N ASN A 27 29.19 -7.65 -16.06
CA ASN A 27 27.92 -7.99 -16.67
C ASN A 27 27.54 -9.47 -16.46
N SER A 28 28.07 -10.13 -15.43
CA SER A 28 27.69 -11.51 -15.11
C SER A 28 26.25 -11.58 -14.57
N LEU A 29 25.39 -12.39 -15.20
CA LEU A 29 23.97 -12.54 -14.82
C LEU A 29 23.80 -12.80 -13.31
N TYR A 30 24.41 -13.86 -12.79
CA TYR A 30 24.26 -14.23 -11.38
C TYR A 30 24.93 -13.24 -10.42
N GLY A 31 25.97 -12.53 -10.88
CA GLY A 31 26.59 -11.44 -10.12
C GLY A 31 25.61 -10.29 -9.93
N LEU A 32 24.97 -9.85 -11.01
CA LEU A 32 23.98 -8.76 -10.99
C LEU A 32 22.71 -9.16 -10.22
N LEU A 33 22.23 -10.40 -10.37
CA LEU A 33 21.11 -10.92 -9.58
C LEU A 33 21.42 -10.94 -8.07
N SER A 34 22.61 -11.43 -7.70
CA SER A 34 23.05 -11.41 -6.30
C SER A 34 23.21 -9.98 -5.77
N LYS A 35 23.71 -9.04 -6.58
CA LYS A 35 23.80 -7.63 -6.22
C LYS A 35 22.41 -7.02 -5.98
N ALA A 36 21.46 -7.26 -6.88
CA ALA A 36 20.10 -6.78 -6.75
C ALA A 36 19.41 -7.33 -5.50
N GLN A 37 19.54 -8.62 -5.22
CA GLN A 37 18.94 -9.25 -4.04
C GLN A 37 19.48 -8.66 -2.73
N ARG A 38 20.79 -8.36 -2.65
CA ARG A 38 21.37 -7.66 -1.48
C ARG A 38 20.80 -6.25 -1.31
N HIS A 39 20.62 -5.52 -2.40
CA HIS A 39 19.99 -4.20 -2.34
C HIS A 39 18.54 -4.28 -1.88
N MET A 40 17.80 -5.33 -2.26
CA MET A 40 16.44 -5.58 -1.74
C MET A 40 16.45 -5.89 -0.23
N GLU A 41 17.38 -6.74 0.24
CA GLU A 41 17.54 -7.04 1.67
C GLU A 41 17.97 -5.81 2.49
N ALA A 42 18.70 -4.88 1.87
CA ALA A 42 19.10 -3.61 2.47
C ALA A 42 18.07 -2.48 2.30
N GLU A 43 16.85 -2.80 1.83
CA GLU A 43 15.76 -1.84 1.54
C GLU A 43 16.14 -0.72 0.53
N ASN A 44 17.24 -0.89 -0.20
CA ASN A 44 17.73 0.03 -1.21
C ASN A 44 17.15 -0.34 -2.59
N TYR A 45 15.83 -0.24 -2.73
CA TYR A 45 15.11 -0.74 -3.89
C TYR A 45 15.49 -0.05 -5.22
N GLU A 46 15.90 1.22 -5.18
CA GLU A 46 16.35 1.95 -6.39
C GLU A 46 17.64 1.34 -6.96
N ALA A 47 18.61 1.03 -6.11
CA ALA A 47 19.84 0.37 -6.50
C ALA A 47 19.59 -1.08 -6.97
N ALA A 48 18.62 -1.77 -6.38
CA ALA A 48 18.20 -3.10 -6.83
C ALA A 48 17.63 -3.07 -8.25
N ILE A 49 16.72 -2.13 -8.53
CA ILE A 49 16.11 -1.97 -9.86
C ILE A 49 17.17 -1.60 -10.90
N SER A 50 18.11 -0.70 -10.55
CA SER A 50 19.23 -0.35 -11.43
C SER A 50 20.06 -1.57 -11.81
N ALA A 51 20.45 -2.40 -10.83
CA ALA A 51 21.20 -3.63 -11.10
C ALA A 51 20.43 -4.64 -11.97
N LEU A 52 19.10 -4.75 -11.78
CA LEU A 52 18.24 -5.62 -12.59
C LEU A 52 18.05 -5.10 -14.02
N ASN A 53 18.01 -3.78 -14.23
CA ASN A 53 17.99 -3.19 -15.57
C ASN A 53 19.29 -3.48 -16.32
N THR A 54 20.45 -3.30 -15.68
CA THR A 54 21.75 -3.68 -16.27
C THR A 54 21.78 -5.17 -16.60
N ALA A 55 21.24 -6.03 -15.72
CA ALA A 55 21.14 -7.46 -16.00
C ALA A 55 20.27 -7.73 -17.23
N LYS A 56 19.14 -7.01 -17.38
CA LYS A 56 18.20 -7.17 -18.50
C LYS A 56 18.81 -6.75 -19.83
N GLU A 57 19.60 -5.69 -19.85
CA GLU A 57 20.30 -5.20 -21.04
C GLU A 57 21.31 -6.22 -21.58
N HIS A 58 22.03 -6.90 -20.69
CA HIS A 58 23.05 -7.88 -21.05
C HIS A 58 22.53 -9.32 -21.17
N HIS A 59 21.39 -9.65 -20.55
CA HIS A 59 20.80 -11.00 -20.50
C HIS A 59 19.28 -11.00 -20.71
N PRO A 60 18.77 -10.58 -21.89
CA PRO A 60 17.33 -10.43 -22.13
C PRO A 60 16.55 -11.75 -22.08
N GLU A 61 17.22 -12.89 -22.31
CA GLU A 61 16.64 -14.25 -22.29
C GLU A 61 16.26 -14.73 -20.87
N ALA A 62 16.83 -14.12 -19.81
CA ALA A 62 16.69 -14.59 -18.45
C ALA A 62 15.35 -14.15 -17.82
N ARG A 63 14.36 -15.06 -17.81
CA ARG A 63 13.02 -14.83 -17.23
C ARG A 63 13.05 -14.34 -15.77
N GLN A 64 14.00 -14.84 -14.98
CA GLN A 64 14.17 -14.50 -13.56
C GLN A 64 14.35 -13.01 -13.31
N ILE A 65 14.95 -12.26 -14.27
CA ILE A 65 15.17 -10.82 -14.14
C ILE A 65 13.83 -10.08 -14.10
N ASN A 66 12.89 -10.42 -14.98
CA ASN A 66 11.61 -9.73 -15.05
C ASN A 66 10.76 -9.94 -13.79
N GLU A 67 10.78 -11.16 -13.23
CA GLU A 67 10.08 -11.49 -11.97
C GLU A 67 10.67 -10.70 -10.78
N LEU A 68 12.00 -10.67 -10.66
CA LEU A 68 12.67 -9.91 -9.61
C LEU A 68 12.50 -8.40 -9.78
N LEU A 69 12.51 -7.90 -11.02
CA LEU A 69 12.34 -6.49 -11.33
C LEU A 69 10.92 -6.03 -10.98
N HIS A 70 9.90 -6.82 -11.30
CA HIS A 70 8.53 -6.54 -10.87
C HIS A 70 8.44 -6.50 -9.34
N THR A 71 9.01 -7.49 -8.66
CA THR A 71 9.03 -7.53 -7.19
C THR A 71 9.71 -6.31 -6.60
N ALA A 72 10.88 -5.93 -7.10
CA ALA A 72 11.63 -4.77 -6.62
C ALA A 72 10.88 -3.44 -6.88
N GLN A 73 10.17 -3.31 -8.00
CA GLN A 73 9.32 -2.16 -8.29
C GLN A 73 8.13 -2.06 -7.34
N VAL A 74 7.48 -3.19 -7.04
CA VAL A 74 6.39 -3.25 -6.06
C VAL A 74 6.88 -2.84 -4.68
N GLU A 75 8.04 -3.33 -4.24
CA GLU A 75 8.62 -2.96 -2.94
C GLU A 75 9.08 -1.48 -2.89
N LEU A 76 9.68 -0.96 -3.97
CA LEU A 76 10.00 0.47 -4.06
C LEU A 76 8.74 1.33 -3.91
N LYS A 77 7.67 0.99 -4.65
CA LYS A 77 6.39 1.69 -4.54
C LYS A 77 5.84 1.60 -3.12
N ARG A 78 5.80 0.39 -2.54
CA ARG A 78 5.36 0.15 -1.16
C ARG A 78 6.14 0.98 -0.13
N SER A 79 7.45 1.14 -0.31
CA SER A 79 8.27 1.96 0.59
C SER A 79 7.96 3.46 0.50
N LYS A 80 7.44 3.92 -0.64
CA LYS A 80 7.09 5.32 -0.89
C LYS A 80 5.62 5.61 -0.56
N THR A 81 4.74 4.61 -0.67
CA THR A 81 3.32 4.72 -0.32
C THR A 81 3.08 4.64 1.19
N LYS A 82 2.00 5.25 1.67
CA LYS A 82 1.57 5.15 3.07
C LYS A 82 1.23 3.69 3.41
N ASP A 83 1.78 3.17 4.51
CA ASP A 83 1.46 1.82 4.98
C ASP A 83 0.13 1.82 5.76
N TYR A 84 -0.98 1.61 5.05
CA TYR A 84 -2.33 1.61 5.64
C TYR A 84 -2.51 0.58 6.77
N TYR A 85 -1.79 -0.56 6.72
CA TYR A 85 -1.81 -1.56 7.78
C TYR A 85 -1.18 -1.02 9.05
N LYS A 86 -0.03 -0.34 8.94
CA LYS A 86 0.59 0.37 10.08
C LYS A 86 -0.29 1.50 10.61
N VAL A 87 -0.99 2.23 9.75
CA VAL A 87 -1.92 3.29 10.17
C VAL A 87 -3.07 2.75 11.02
N LEU A 88 -3.66 1.60 10.64
CA LEU A 88 -4.69 0.93 11.45
C LEU A 88 -4.11 0.13 12.63
N GLY A 89 -2.80 -0.12 12.64
CA GLY A 89 -2.13 -0.92 13.66
C GLY A 89 -2.55 -2.39 13.61
N VAL A 90 -2.67 -2.94 12.40
CA VAL A 90 -3.00 -4.34 12.13
C VAL A 90 -1.89 -5.00 11.31
N PRO A 91 -1.71 -6.32 11.42
CA PRO A 91 -0.76 -7.02 10.57
C PRO A 91 -1.26 -7.10 9.11
N LYS A 92 -0.37 -7.39 8.16
CA LYS A 92 -0.70 -7.41 6.72
C LYS A 92 -1.64 -8.57 6.34
N ASP A 93 -1.61 -9.65 7.12
CA ASP A 93 -2.50 -10.80 7.01
C ASP A 93 -3.85 -10.58 7.70
N ALA A 94 -4.12 -9.35 8.18
CA ALA A 94 -5.35 -9.06 8.90
C ALA A 94 -6.60 -9.37 8.07
N ASP A 95 -7.55 -10.04 8.72
CA ASP A 95 -8.87 -10.28 8.17
C ASP A 95 -9.74 -9.01 8.22
N GLU A 96 -10.84 -9.04 7.47
CA GLU A 96 -11.77 -7.91 7.35
C GLU A 96 -12.37 -7.52 8.72
N LEU A 97 -12.54 -8.50 9.61
CA LEU A 97 -13.06 -8.29 10.96
C LEU A 97 -12.06 -7.54 11.85
N GLN A 98 -10.78 -7.89 11.77
CA GLN A 98 -9.67 -7.24 12.47
C GLN A 98 -9.47 -5.81 11.96
N ILE A 99 -9.53 -5.59 10.65
CA ILE A 99 -9.47 -4.25 10.03
C ILE A 99 -10.62 -3.38 10.55
N LYS A 100 -11.86 -3.91 10.53
CA LYS A 100 -13.05 -3.19 11.05
C LYS A 100 -12.99 -2.96 12.55
N ALA A 101 -12.46 -3.90 13.32
CA ALA A 101 -12.30 -3.74 14.76
C ALA A 101 -11.25 -2.68 15.11
N ALA A 102 -10.13 -2.66 14.39
CA ALA A 102 -9.08 -1.66 14.55
C ALA A 102 -9.58 -0.26 14.18
N TYR A 103 -10.31 -0.13 13.08
CA TYR A 103 -10.94 1.14 12.69
C TYR A 103 -11.86 1.70 13.79
N ARG A 104 -12.77 0.88 14.33
CA ARG A 104 -13.64 1.28 15.45
C ARG A 104 -12.85 1.70 16.70
N ARG A 105 -11.72 1.05 16.98
CA ARG A 105 -10.84 1.39 18.10
C ARG A 105 -10.19 2.76 17.88
N MET A 106 -9.69 3.02 16.69
CA MET A 106 -9.05 4.29 16.33
C MET A 106 -10.03 5.47 16.39
N ILE A 107 -11.26 5.32 15.87
CA ILE A 107 -12.31 6.35 16.00
C ILE A 107 -12.55 6.68 17.47
N LYS A 108 -12.72 5.67 18.33
CA LYS A 108 -12.98 5.89 19.76
C LYS A 108 -11.83 6.58 20.47
N GLN A 109 -10.58 6.40 20.02
CA GLN A 109 -9.40 7.02 20.61
C GLN A 109 -9.23 8.49 20.16
N HIS A 110 -9.53 8.78 18.89
CA HIS A 110 -9.36 10.10 18.31
C HIS A 110 -10.64 10.94 18.22
N HIS A 111 -11.76 10.46 18.77
CA HIS A 111 -12.97 11.25 18.94
C HIS A 111 -12.68 12.51 19.78
N PRO A 112 -13.20 13.70 19.42
CA PRO A 112 -12.88 14.97 20.09
C PRO A 112 -13.05 14.94 21.61
N ASP A 113 -14.08 14.25 22.13
CA ASP A 113 -14.29 14.08 23.58
C ASP A 113 -13.15 13.32 24.29
N LYS A 114 -12.54 12.34 23.62
CA LYS A 114 -11.47 11.50 24.20
C LYS A 114 -10.07 12.02 23.87
N ALA A 115 -9.89 12.61 22.69
CA ALA A 115 -8.64 13.26 22.28
C ALA A 115 -8.29 14.43 23.22
N HIS A 116 -9.28 15.25 23.60
CA HIS A 116 -9.09 16.32 24.59
C HIS A 116 -8.64 15.78 25.95
N LYS A 117 -9.16 14.63 26.39
CA LYS A 117 -8.76 13.98 27.65
C LYS A 117 -7.34 13.40 27.60
N LEU A 118 -6.85 13.09 26.41
CA LEU A 118 -5.51 12.55 26.17
C LEU A 118 -4.46 13.63 25.86
N GLY A 119 -4.84 14.92 25.87
CA GLY A 119 -3.93 16.03 25.55
C GLY A 119 -3.54 16.09 24.07
N ILE A 120 -4.27 15.41 23.19
CA ILE A 120 -4.04 15.44 21.74
C ILE A 120 -4.72 16.69 21.18
N SER A 121 -4.00 17.48 20.38
CA SER A 121 -4.59 18.66 19.74
C SER A 121 -5.68 18.23 18.74
N LYS A 122 -6.69 19.07 18.54
CA LYS A 122 -7.76 18.80 17.58
C LYS A 122 -7.21 18.54 16.18
N GLU A 123 -6.21 19.31 15.76
CA GLU A 123 -5.55 19.15 14.45
C GLU A 123 -4.81 17.81 14.30
N GLU A 124 -4.12 17.35 15.35
CA GLU A 124 -3.46 16.04 15.32
C GLU A 124 -4.44 14.88 15.30
N ALA A 125 -5.55 15.01 16.05
CA ALA A 125 -6.62 14.03 16.03
C ALA A 125 -7.29 13.97 14.64
N GLU A 126 -7.56 15.12 14.02
CA GLU A 126 -8.12 15.21 12.67
C GLU A 126 -7.17 14.62 11.61
N LYS A 127 -5.87 14.94 11.65
CA LYS A 127 -4.88 14.37 10.72
C LYS A 127 -4.79 12.85 10.84
N LYS A 128 -4.75 12.32 12.08
CA LYS A 128 -4.73 10.87 12.30
C LYS A 128 -6.03 10.21 11.86
N MET A 129 -7.17 10.83 12.13
CA MET A 129 -8.47 10.33 11.68
C MET A 129 -8.60 10.33 10.16
N ALA A 130 -8.07 11.33 9.47
CA ALA A 130 -8.01 11.35 8.01
C ALA A 130 -7.22 10.14 7.48
N SER A 131 -6.01 9.91 7.99
CA SER A 131 -5.21 8.74 7.58
C SER A 131 -5.88 7.40 7.92
N VAL A 132 -6.57 7.31 9.06
CA VAL A 132 -7.32 6.10 9.47
C VAL A 132 -8.53 5.85 8.55
N ASN A 133 -9.22 6.90 8.11
CA ASN A 133 -10.31 6.78 7.14
C ASN A 133 -9.80 6.35 5.77
N GLU A 134 -8.73 6.98 5.26
CA GLU A 134 -8.05 6.59 4.01
C GLU A 134 -7.65 5.10 4.06
N ALA A 135 -7.02 4.67 5.15
CA ALA A 135 -6.59 3.29 5.33
C ALA A 135 -7.76 2.31 5.36
N TYR A 136 -8.86 2.67 6.03
CA TYR A 136 -10.04 1.82 6.10
C TYR A 136 -10.76 1.70 4.75
N GLU A 137 -10.85 2.78 3.98
CA GLU A 137 -11.45 2.77 2.64
C GLU A 137 -10.74 1.79 1.70
N VAL A 138 -9.40 1.79 1.71
CA VAL A 138 -8.61 0.87 0.87
C VAL A 138 -8.63 -0.56 1.39
N LEU A 139 -8.48 -0.76 2.70
CA LEU A 139 -8.32 -2.11 3.28
C LEU A 139 -9.64 -2.83 3.54
N SER A 140 -10.77 -2.12 3.61
CA SER A 140 -12.08 -2.74 3.83
C SER A 140 -12.71 -3.34 2.57
N ASP A 141 -12.28 -2.91 1.38
CA ASP A 141 -12.73 -3.49 0.12
C ASP A 141 -11.70 -4.55 -0.36
N PRO A 142 -12.10 -5.81 -0.60
CA PRO A 142 -11.19 -6.86 -1.05
C PRO A 142 -10.47 -6.56 -2.37
N GLU A 143 -11.12 -5.85 -3.30
CA GLU A 143 -10.54 -5.48 -4.59
C GLU A 143 -9.50 -4.37 -4.42
N LEU A 144 -9.82 -3.33 -3.64
CA LEU A 144 -8.89 -2.24 -3.35
C LEU A 144 -7.71 -2.73 -2.51
N LYS A 145 -7.95 -3.58 -1.50
CA LYS A 145 -6.91 -4.25 -0.72
C LYS A 145 -5.98 -5.04 -1.64
N ALA A 146 -6.52 -5.82 -2.58
CA ALA A 146 -5.70 -6.58 -3.50
C ALA A 146 -4.89 -5.68 -4.46
N ARG A 147 -5.43 -4.52 -4.89
CA ARG A 147 -4.67 -3.52 -5.69
C ARG A 147 -3.53 -2.93 -4.87
N PHE A 148 -3.81 -2.50 -3.64
CA PHE A 148 -2.81 -2.00 -2.70
C PHE A 148 -1.72 -3.04 -2.41
N ASP A 149 -2.12 -4.30 -2.21
CA ASP A 149 -1.19 -5.41 -2.03
C ASP A 149 -0.37 -5.71 -3.30
N ARG A 150 -0.75 -5.23 -4.49
CA ARG A 150 0.09 -5.28 -5.70
C ARG A 150 0.97 -4.03 -5.88
N GLY A 151 0.92 -3.09 -4.94
CA GLY A 151 1.66 -1.82 -5.02
C GLY A 151 0.97 -0.75 -5.86
N ASP A 152 -0.33 -0.90 -6.12
CA ASP A 152 -1.19 0.13 -6.74
C ASP A 152 -2.02 0.80 -5.64
N ASP A 153 -1.73 2.07 -5.36
CA ASP A 153 -2.42 2.83 -4.31
C ASP A 153 -3.57 3.64 -4.93
N PRO A 154 -4.84 3.26 -4.69
CA PRO A 154 -5.98 3.94 -5.28
C PRO A 154 -6.15 5.39 -4.82
N ASN A 155 -5.51 5.78 -3.71
CA ASN A 155 -5.56 7.14 -3.16
C ASN A 155 -4.31 7.97 -3.52
N ASP A 156 -3.37 7.42 -4.28
CA ASP A 156 -2.20 8.14 -4.74
C ASP A 156 -2.54 9.03 -5.95
N HIS A 157 -2.63 10.33 -5.69
CA HIS A 157 -2.92 11.35 -6.70
C HIS A 157 -1.87 11.44 -7.82
N GLU A 158 -0.65 10.94 -7.63
CA GLU A 158 0.35 10.88 -8.72
C GLU A 158 0.02 9.78 -9.73
N GLN A 159 -0.48 8.63 -9.29
CA GLN A 159 -0.86 7.52 -10.19
C GLN A 159 -2.15 7.81 -10.96
N GLN A 160 -3.06 8.58 -10.37
CA GLN A 160 -4.28 9.05 -11.05
C GLN A 160 -4.01 9.92 -12.29
N ARG A 161 -2.80 10.50 -12.42
CA ARG A 161 -2.37 11.25 -13.62
C ARG A 161 -1.81 10.37 -14.72
N GLN A 162 -1.40 9.13 -14.42
CA GLN A 162 -0.69 8.26 -15.36
C GLN A 162 -1.63 7.25 -16.05
N ASN A 163 -2.76 6.89 -15.43
CA ASN A 163 -3.78 6.02 -16.03
C ASN A 163 -5.19 6.65 -16.02
N PRO A 164 -5.55 7.50 -17.01
CA PRO A 164 -6.89 8.06 -17.14
C PRO A 164 -8.00 7.04 -17.42
N PHE A 165 -7.65 5.80 -17.79
CA PHE A 165 -8.58 4.78 -18.29
C PHE A 165 -8.79 3.56 -17.38
N GLN A 166 -8.18 3.54 -16.18
CA GLN A 166 -8.36 2.44 -15.23
C GLN A 166 -9.12 2.86 -13.96
N GLY A 167 -9.96 3.88 -14.08
CA GLY A 167 -11.04 4.13 -13.14
C GLY A 167 -12.09 3.04 -13.29
N GLY A 168 -12.15 2.10 -12.34
CA GLY A 168 -13.39 1.39 -12.05
C GLY A 168 -14.52 2.39 -11.77
N PRO A 169 -15.80 1.98 -11.72
CA PRO A 169 -16.99 2.84 -11.86
C PRO A 169 -17.15 4.04 -10.89
N PHE A 170 -16.18 4.31 -10.02
CA PHE A 170 -16.04 5.52 -9.21
C PHE A 170 -15.04 6.55 -9.76
N GLY A 171 -14.43 6.31 -10.92
CA GLY A 171 -13.50 7.21 -11.60
C GLY A 171 -14.17 8.08 -12.66
N GLY A 172 -15.16 8.88 -12.29
CA GLY A 172 -15.79 9.83 -13.22
C GLY A 172 -17.22 10.17 -12.85
N HIS A 173 -17.40 11.33 -12.23
CA HIS A 173 -18.67 11.98 -11.85
C HIS A 173 -19.33 11.50 -10.54
N GLY A 174 -19.21 12.37 -9.52
CA GLY A 174 -20.31 12.64 -8.58
C GLY A 174 -20.44 11.69 -7.40
N GLY A 175 -20.00 12.13 -6.21
CA GLY A 175 -20.30 11.38 -4.98
C GLY A 175 -19.55 11.79 -3.71
N GLY A 176 -19.79 13.01 -3.22
CA GLY A 176 -19.94 13.25 -1.78
C GLY A 176 -18.72 13.34 -0.87
N PHE A 177 -18.23 14.57 -0.65
CA PHE A 177 -18.07 15.16 0.68
C PHE A 177 -18.18 16.70 0.56
N PRO A 178 -19.33 17.33 0.86
CA PRO A 178 -19.34 18.77 1.06
C PRO A 178 -18.85 19.04 2.48
N PHE A 179 -17.60 19.49 2.61
CA PHE A 179 -17.22 20.30 3.76
C PHE A 179 -18.13 21.55 3.74
N GLN A 180 -19.15 21.53 4.59
CA GLN A 180 -20.06 22.65 4.83
C GLN A 180 -19.27 23.78 5.50
N HIS A 181 -18.61 24.60 4.70
CA HIS A 181 -18.22 25.96 5.07
C HIS A 181 -19.18 26.93 4.38
N GLY A 182 -20.09 27.48 5.18
CA GLY A 182 -20.81 28.75 5.00
C GLY A 182 -21.30 29.16 3.61
N GLY A 183 -22.63 29.18 3.45
CA GLY A 183 -23.26 30.19 2.59
C GLY A 183 -24.41 29.67 1.72
N GLY A 184 -25.64 29.95 2.15
CA GLY A 184 -26.70 30.37 1.24
C GLY A 184 -27.39 29.33 0.36
N SER A 185 -28.55 28.89 0.84
CA SER A 185 -29.78 28.74 0.05
C SER A 185 -29.99 27.48 -0.82
N HIS A 186 -31.19 26.92 -0.64
CA HIS A 186 -31.98 26.02 -1.49
C HIS A 186 -31.94 24.51 -1.22
N GLY A 187 -33.13 23.99 -0.86
CA GLY A 187 -33.60 22.70 -1.34
C GLY A 187 -33.50 21.55 -0.34
N GLY A 188 -34.48 21.41 0.54
CA GLY A 188 -34.59 20.27 1.44
C GLY A 188 -34.79 18.95 0.69
N GLN A 189 -34.03 17.93 1.08
CA GLN A 189 -34.34 16.52 0.87
C GLN A 189 -33.89 15.73 2.11
N GLN A 190 -34.87 15.28 2.89
CA GLN A 190 -34.70 14.41 4.05
C GLN A 190 -34.24 13.03 3.58
N PHE A 191 -33.04 12.60 3.97
CA PHE A 191 -32.61 11.21 3.81
C PHE A 191 -33.11 10.37 4.98
N ASN A 192 -34.08 9.52 4.68
CA ASN A 192 -34.69 8.56 5.60
C ASN A 192 -33.83 7.28 5.65
N PHE A 193 -33.17 7.00 6.78
CA PHE A 193 -32.45 5.74 6.98
C PHE A 193 -33.45 4.62 7.28
N LYS A 194 -33.63 3.71 6.32
CA LYS A 194 -34.49 2.53 6.43
C LYS A 194 -33.74 1.43 7.20
N PHE A 195 -33.92 1.38 8.52
CA PHE A 195 -33.55 0.21 9.33
C PHE A 195 -34.61 -0.88 9.08
N GLY A 196 -34.21 -1.97 8.46
CA GLY A 196 -35.06 -3.13 8.26
C GLY A 196 -35.05 -4.01 9.51
N GLY A 197 -36.23 -4.24 10.10
CA GLY A 197 -36.47 -5.42 10.92
C GLY A 197 -37.26 -5.20 12.21
N GLY A 198 -38.53 -5.62 12.21
CA GLY A 198 -39.23 -6.10 13.40
C GLY A 198 -40.15 -5.09 14.09
N GLY A 199 -41.40 -5.00 13.63
CA GLY A 199 -42.45 -4.28 14.34
C GLY A 199 -42.94 -5.05 15.56
N PHE A 200 -43.21 -4.34 16.66
CA PHE A 200 -44.24 -4.69 17.65
C PHE A 200 -44.73 -3.39 18.30
N GLN A 201 -45.98 -3.05 17.97
CA GLN A 201 -46.75 -1.95 18.51
C GLN A 201 -47.80 -2.56 19.45
N PHE A 202 -47.86 -2.10 20.70
CA PHE A 202 -49.09 -2.19 21.49
C PHE A 202 -49.28 -0.88 22.25
N GLY A 203 -50.37 -0.19 21.90
CA GLY A 203 -50.91 0.93 22.63
C GLY A 203 -52.05 0.47 23.54
N GLY A 204 -52.24 1.24 24.61
CA GLY A 204 -53.29 1.16 25.61
C GLY A 204 -52.99 2.20 26.67
#